data_AF-A0A938MMS4-F1
#
_entry.id   AF-A0A938MMS4-F1
#
_cell.length_a   1.000
_cell.length_b   1.000
_cell.length_c   1.000
_cell.angle_alpha   90.00
_cell.angle_beta   90.00
_cell.angle_gamma   90.00
#
_symmetry.space_group_name_H-M   'P 1'
#
loop_
_entity.id
_entity.type
_entity.pdbx_description
1 polymer ?
#
loop_
_entity_poly.entity_id
_entity_poly.type
_entity_poly.pdbx_seq_one_letter_code
_entity_poly.pdbx_strand_id
1 'polypeptide(L)'
;MNWTCALELDASRRPVSGSAEALARAVGRGADLRIYTEFRHNEHIDVTSENPERIQEVAEFGVTYLLDDRWVAGIMSLRQPIQLPTGFGPRPSMSFFLYNQDGRQAIARPFLDGVPTACPPGPSAAEAPPNMPKYHAYDGWDAGTNAPSHNFVYDFDVFRFFVNDSWQQVLGHDAAGRVESGALADLVEAFSSGCALKIAVCGLCDRILPEAEPGLAHEVLVQAGPGYYYTESKLFVAGSHPVIRVKPRIPMSYQNRGWDFGWLMVRTDGHVVYRRCDPYTLT
;
A
#
# COMPACT_ATOMS: atom_id res chain seq x y z
N MET A 1 -24.23 0.08 -6.49
CA MET A 1 -22.75 0.19 -6.63
C MET A 1 -22.29 1.18 -5.57
N ASN A 2 -21.42 0.78 -4.63
CA ASN A 2 -21.07 1.58 -3.43
C ASN A 2 -19.71 2.31 -3.54
N TRP A 3 -19.17 2.46 -4.76
CA TRP A 3 -17.91 3.18 -4.98
C TRP A 3 -18.18 4.66 -5.24
N THR A 4 -17.37 5.54 -4.61
CA THR A 4 -17.47 6.99 -4.78
C THR A 4 -16.08 7.58 -5.04
N CYS A 5 -15.99 8.61 -5.90
CA CYS A 5 -14.74 9.36 -6.09
C CYS A 5 -14.56 10.32 -4.91
N ALA A 6 -13.67 10.02 -3.98
CA ALA A 6 -13.43 10.84 -2.79
C ALA A 6 -12.50 12.03 -3.07
N LEU A 7 -11.62 11.90 -4.06
CA LEU A 7 -10.68 12.94 -4.49
C LEU A 7 -10.35 12.75 -5.97
N GLU A 8 -10.39 13.83 -6.74
CA GLU A 8 -9.91 13.89 -8.12
C GLU A 8 -8.85 14.97 -8.27
N LEU A 9 -7.73 14.65 -8.93
CA LEU A 9 -6.64 15.57 -9.25
C LEU A 9 -6.51 15.74 -10.77
N ASP A 10 -6.20 16.96 -11.20
CA ASP A 10 -5.79 17.25 -12.60
C ASP A 10 -4.33 16.85 -12.87
N ALA A 11 -3.88 17.06 -14.12
CA ALA A 11 -2.49 16.82 -14.53
C ALA A 11 -1.44 17.67 -13.78
N SER A 12 -1.85 18.75 -13.13
CA SER A 12 -1.00 19.56 -12.23
C SER A 12 -1.10 19.09 -10.78
N ARG A 13 -1.75 17.94 -10.52
CA ARG A 13 -2.05 17.36 -9.21
C ARG A 13 -2.86 18.28 -8.30
N ARG A 14 -3.65 19.19 -8.87
CA ARG A 14 -4.55 20.06 -8.11
C ARG A 14 -5.91 19.40 -7.95
N PRO A 15 -6.54 19.50 -6.76
CA PRO A 15 -7.90 18.99 -6.57
C PRO A 15 -8.89 19.66 -7.54
N VAL A 16 -9.67 18.83 -8.24
CA VAL A 16 -10.76 19.25 -9.14
C VAL A 16 -12.13 18.90 -8.55
N SER A 17 -12.22 17.79 -7.84
CA SER A 17 -13.43 17.38 -7.11
C SER A 17 -13.07 16.55 -5.87
N GLY A 18 -14.00 16.46 -4.92
CA GLY A 18 -13.75 15.79 -3.64
C GLY A 18 -12.73 16.54 -2.77
N SER A 19 -12.14 15.86 -1.79
CA SER A 19 -11.11 16.44 -0.93
C SER A 19 -10.22 15.38 -0.28
N ALA A 20 -9.00 15.78 0.08
CA ALA A 20 -8.09 14.92 0.82
C ALA A 20 -8.67 14.49 2.19
N GLU A 21 -9.41 15.38 2.85
CA GLU A 21 -10.07 15.08 4.12
C GLU A 21 -11.21 14.07 3.94
N ALA A 22 -11.96 14.14 2.83
CA ALA A 22 -12.99 13.15 2.52
C ALA A 22 -12.37 11.76 2.28
N LEU A 23 -11.24 11.71 1.54
CA LEU A 23 -10.46 10.50 1.34
C LEU A 23 -9.92 9.93 2.65
N ALA A 24 -9.29 10.76 3.48
CA ALA A 24 -8.76 10.38 4.80
C ALA A 24 -9.85 9.83 5.72
N ARG A 25 -11.01 10.51 5.79
CA ARG A 25 -12.16 10.02 6.57
C ARG A 25 -12.70 8.68 6.07
N ALA A 26 -12.71 8.43 4.76
CA ALA A 26 -13.18 7.15 4.23
C ALA A 26 -12.17 6.03 4.54
N VAL A 27 -10.88 6.27 4.29
CA VAL A 27 -9.83 5.28 4.60
C VAL A 27 -9.77 4.98 6.10
N GLY A 28 -9.90 5.99 6.97
CA GLY A 28 -9.98 5.79 8.42
C GLY A 28 -11.22 5.03 8.91
N ARG A 29 -12.24 4.86 8.09
CA ARG A 29 -13.38 3.95 8.36
C ARG A 29 -13.18 2.55 7.77
N GLY A 30 -12.01 2.28 7.22
CA GLY A 30 -11.69 0.99 6.61
C GLY A 30 -12.08 0.89 5.15
N ALA A 31 -12.33 1.99 4.43
CA ALA A 31 -12.70 1.91 3.02
C ALA A 31 -11.68 1.17 2.15
N ASP A 32 -12.17 0.44 1.15
CA ASP A 32 -11.31 -0.05 0.06
C ASP A 32 -10.87 1.12 -0.81
N LEU A 33 -9.66 1.02 -1.40
CA LEU A 33 -9.10 2.06 -2.26
C LEU A 33 -8.79 1.51 -3.65
N ARG A 34 -9.29 2.22 -4.67
CA ARG A 34 -8.90 2.06 -6.06
C ARG A 34 -8.47 3.41 -6.62
N ILE A 35 -7.39 3.43 -7.38
CA ILE A 35 -6.92 4.66 -8.03
C ILE A 35 -7.02 4.47 -9.53
N TYR A 36 -7.71 5.41 -10.16
CA TYR A 36 -7.86 5.51 -11.59
C TYR A 36 -6.90 6.57 -12.13
N THR A 37 -6.23 6.28 -13.24
CA THR A 37 -5.31 7.18 -13.95
C THR A 37 -5.56 7.18 -15.46
N GLU A 38 -5.21 8.29 -16.11
CA GLU A 38 -5.24 8.43 -17.58
C GLU A 38 -3.88 8.86 -18.13
N PHE A 39 -3.44 8.26 -19.23
CA PHE A 39 -2.21 8.59 -19.95
C PHE A 39 -2.26 8.09 -21.39
N ARG A 40 -1.28 8.46 -22.22
CA ARG A 40 -1.15 7.92 -23.58
C ARG A 40 -0.18 6.74 -23.64
N HIS A 41 -0.49 5.76 -24.49
CA HIS A 41 0.35 4.59 -24.71
C HIS A 41 1.79 4.95 -25.06
N ASN A 42 1.98 5.85 -26.03
CA ASN A 42 3.29 6.31 -26.49
C ASN A 42 3.98 7.34 -25.58
N GLU A 43 3.38 7.73 -24.46
CA GLU A 43 4.03 8.58 -23.45
C GLU A 43 4.53 7.78 -22.24
N HIS A 44 3.93 6.60 -21.98
CA HIS A 44 4.15 5.84 -20.74
C HIS A 44 4.50 4.37 -20.93
N ILE A 45 3.83 3.65 -21.86
CA ILE A 45 3.98 2.19 -22.00
C ILE A 45 5.08 1.84 -22.98
N ASP A 46 4.98 2.35 -24.20
CA ASP A 46 5.98 2.16 -25.25
C ASP A 46 6.24 3.51 -25.93
N VAL A 47 7.25 4.21 -25.44
CA VAL A 47 7.66 5.54 -25.93
C VAL A 47 8.24 5.54 -27.34
N THR A 48 8.41 4.36 -27.95
CA THR A 48 8.84 4.21 -29.34
C THR A 48 7.68 3.90 -30.29
N SER A 49 6.49 3.64 -29.75
CA SER A 49 5.28 3.39 -30.52
C SER A 49 4.68 4.70 -31.05
N GLU A 50 4.12 4.64 -32.25
CA GLU A 50 3.31 5.74 -32.80
C GLU A 50 1.88 5.77 -32.23
N ASN A 51 1.48 4.79 -31.38
CA ASN A 51 0.12 4.70 -30.88
C ASN A 51 -0.18 5.80 -29.83
N PRO A 52 -1.02 6.80 -30.13
CA PRO A 52 -1.31 7.90 -29.23
C PRO A 52 -2.52 7.62 -28.32
N GLU A 53 -3.05 6.38 -28.33
CA GLU A 53 -4.27 5.99 -27.64
C GLU A 53 -4.21 6.31 -26.15
N ARG A 54 -5.33 6.82 -25.63
CA ARG A 54 -5.51 7.07 -24.21
C ARG A 54 -5.82 5.75 -23.49
N ILE A 55 -5.01 5.43 -22.51
CA ILE A 55 -5.19 4.32 -21.59
C ILE A 55 -5.91 4.83 -20.34
N GLN A 56 -6.90 4.06 -19.91
CA GLN A 56 -7.59 4.21 -18.64
C GLN A 56 -7.14 3.05 -17.74
N GLU A 57 -6.36 3.34 -16.71
CA GLU A 57 -5.91 2.33 -15.76
C GLU A 57 -6.70 2.46 -14.46
N VAL A 58 -7.11 1.32 -13.89
CA VAL A 58 -7.62 1.25 -12.52
C VAL A 58 -6.80 0.20 -11.77
N ALA A 59 -6.18 0.63 -10.68
CA ALA A 59 -5.41 -0.21 -9.79
C ALA A 59 -6.08 -0.36 -8.42
N GLU A 60 -5.98 -1.56 -7.85
CA GLU A 60 -6.42 -1.85 -6.48
C GLU A 60 -5.26 -1.70 -5.50
N PHE A 61 -5.52 -1.01 -4.39
CA PHE A 61 -4.56 -0.76 -3.32
C PHE A 61 -5.00 -1.47 -2.05
N GLY A 62 -4.63 -2.75 -1.93
CA GLY A 62 -5.05 -3.63 -0.85
C GLY A 62 -4.45 -3.34 0.53
N VAL A 63 -3.43 -2.47 0.60
CA VAL A 63 -2.88 -1.95 1.85
C VAL A 63 -3.04 -0.43 1.83
N THR A 64 -3.71 0.13 2.83
CA THR A 64 -3.89 1.57 2.96
C THR A 64 -3.29 2.08 4.27
N TYR A 65 -2.77 3.29 4.21
CA TYR A 65 -2.20 4.02 5.33
C TYR A 65 -3.05 5.25 5.61
N LEU A 66 -3.37 5.46 6.87
CA LEU A 66 -3.78 6.76 7.39
C LEU A 66 -2.66 7.28 8.31
N LEU A 67 -2.03 8.38 7.94
CA LEU A 67 -0.98 9.01 8.73
C LEU A 67 -1.48 10.31 9.33
N ASP A 68 -1.28 10.47 10.64
CA ASP A 68 -1.60 11.68 11.40
C ASP A 68 -3.05 12.15 11.17
N ASP A 69 -3.97 11.19 10.99
CA ASP A 69 -5.39 11.37 10.68
C ASP A 69 -5.71 12.26 9.46
N ARG A 70 -4.72 12.55 8.60
CA ARG A 70 -4.83 13.58 7.55
C ARG A 70 -4.20 13.22 6.20
N TRP A 71 -3.37 12.19 6.14
CA TRP A 71 -2.70 11.79 4.92
C TRP A 71 -2.98 10.33 4.58
N VAL A 72 -3.40 10.11 3.34
CA VAL A 72 -3.64 8.77 2.79
C VAL A 72 -2.53 8.38 1.82
N ALA A 73 -2.09 7.13 1.93
CA ALA A 73 -1.39 6.45 0.88
C ALA A 73 -1.96 5.04 0.69
N GLY A 74 -1.90 4.54 -0.55
CA GLY A 74 -2.22 3.16 -0.89
C GLY A 74 -0.99 2.43 -1.39
N ILE A 75 -0.88 1.13 -1.11
CA ILE A 75 0.14 0.24 -1.66
C ILE A 75 -0.53 -0.98 -2.32
N MET A 76 -0.11 -1.30 -3.54
CA MET A 76 -0.49 -2.55 -4.22
C MET A 76 0.30 -3.72 -3.64
N SER A 77 -0.38 -4.70 -3.03
CA SER A 77 0.30 -5.82 -2.36
C SER A 77 0.43 -7.11 -3.18
N LEU A 78 -0.30 -7.22 -4.31
CA LEU A 78 -0.39 -8.45 -5.12
C LEU A 78 0.05 -8.27 -6.58
N ARG A 79 0.65 -7.12 -6.93
CA ARG A 79 1.02 -6.83 -8.32
C ARG A 79 2.35 -7.48 -8.69
N GLN A 80 2.34 -8.33 -9.71
CA GLN A 80 3.55 -8.67 -10.48
C GLN A 80 3.76 -7.66 -11.63
N PRO A 81 5.01 -7.41 -12.07
CA PRO A 81 5.26 -6.58 -13.23
C PRO A 81 4.62 -7.18 -14.48
N ILE A 82 3.70 -6.45 -15.11
CA ILE A 82 3.12 -6.81 -16.41
C ILE A 82 3.94 -6.11 -17.50
N GLN A 83 4.32 -6.85 -18.54
CA GLN A 83 4.86 -6.32 -19.77
C GLN A 83 3.72 -6.31 -20.80
N LEU A 84 3.12 -5.14 -20.99
CA LEU A 84 2.05 -4.99 -21.96
C LEU A 84 2.60 -5.08 -23.39
N PRO A 85 1.83 -5.65 -24.35
CA PRO A 85 0.57 -6.37 -24.16
C PRO A 85 0.73 -7.89 -23.92
N THR A 86 1.97 -8.39 -23.81
CA THR A 86 2.29 -9.80 -24.11
C THR A 86 2.52 -10.72 -22.90
N GLY A 87 2.76 -10.19 -21.68
CA GLY A 87 3.00 -11.07 -20.53
C GLY A 87 3.47 -10.38 -19.25
N PHE A 88 4.36 -11.06 -18.52
CA PHE A 88 4.98 -10.56 -17.28
C PHE A 88 6.43 -10.14 -17.51
N GLY A 89 6.96 -9.32 -16.61
CA GLY A 89 8.36 -8.90 -16.62
C GLY A 89 9.34 -10.07 -16.48
N PRO A 90 10.58 -9.91 -16.94
CA PRO A 90 11.50 -11.03 -17.17
C PRO A 90 12.04 -11.68 -15.89
N ARG A 91 12.13 -10.92 -14.78
CA ARG A 91 12.65 -11.42 -13.49
C ARG A 91 11.50 -11.55 -12.48
N PRO A 92 11.26 -12.74 -11.89
CA PRO A 92 10.24 -12.94 -10.87
C PRO A 92 10.37 -11.92 -9.74
N SER A 93 9.32 -11.12 -9.54
CA SER A 93 9.29 -10.04 -8.56
C SER A 93 7.88 -9.62 -8.21
N MET A 94 7.74 -8.90 -7.10
CA MET A 94 6.55 -8.09 -6.82
C MET A 94 6.80 -6.63 -7.22
N SER A 95 5.75 -5.86 -7.45
CA SER A 95 5.81 -4.41 -7.66
C SER A 95 4.89 -3.74 -6.64
N PHE A 96 5.45 -3.37 -5.49
CA PHE A 96 4.75 -2.64 -4.45
C PHE A 96 4.65 -1.16 -4.84
N PHE A 97 3.74 -0.86 -5.77
CA PHE A 97 3.43 0.50 -6.16
C PHE A 97 2.72 1.21 -5.01
N LEU A 98 3.24 2.37 -4.64
CA LEU A 98 2.71 3.26 -3.62
C LEU A 98 2.22 4.52 -4.30
N TYR A 99 1.01 4.95 -3.94
CA TYR A 99 0.43 6.22 -4.37
C TYR A 99 0.04 7.03 -3.13
N ASN A 100 0.53 8.26 -3.06
CA ASN A 100 0.10 9.25 -2.08
C ASN A 100 -1.15 9.99 -2.58
N GLN A 101 -1.95 10.54 -1.65
CA GLN A 101 -3.13 11.33 -1.97
C GLN A 101 -2.86 12.58 -2.84
N ASP A 102 -1.61 13.03 -2.92
CA ASP A 102 -1.18 14.16 -3.75
C ASP A 102 -0.71 13.76 -5.15
N GLY A 103 -0.82 12.47 -5.51
CA GLY A 103 -0.39 11.93 -6.81
C GLY A 103 1.10 11.55 -6.89
N ARG A 104 1.90 11.76 -5.82
CA ARG A 104 3.29 11.25 -5.77
C ARG A 104 3.30 9.74 -5.70
N GLN A 105 4.24 9.13 -6.40
CA GLN A 105 4.33 7.70 -6.59
C GLN A 105 5.66 7.15 -6.07
N ALA A 106 5.65 5.87 -5.75
CA ALA A 106 6.88 5.13 -5.52
C ALA A 106 6.70 3.67 -5.91
N ILE A 107 7.80 2.98 -6.12
CA ILE A 107 7.79 1.55 -6.35
C ILE A 107 8.95 0.91 -5.61
N ALA A 108 8.65 -0.16 -4.89
CA ALA A 108 9.62 -1.12 -4.39
C ALA A 108 9.41 -2.46 -5.11
N ARG A 109 10.51 -3.11 -5.49
CA ARG A 109 10.48 -4.34 -6.27
C ARG A 109 11.36 -5.40 -5.63
N PRO A 110 10.85 -6.19 -4.67
CA PRO A 110 11.59 -7.36 -4.21
C PRO A 110 11.64 -8.41 -5.32
N PHE A 111 12.84 -8.88 -5.64
CA PHE A 111 13.02 -10.02 -6.52
C PHE A 111 12.80 -11.32 -5.75
N LEU A 112 12.07 -12.26 -6.32
CA LEU A 112 11.61 -13.48 -5.64
C LEU A 112 12.34 -14.74 -6.08
N ASP A 113 13.40 -14.60 -6.88
CA ASP A 113 14.11 -15.71 -7.50
C ASP A 113 15.22 -16.32 -6.62
N GLY A 114 15.45 -15.77 -5.42
CA GLY A 114 16.48 -16.22 -4.51
C GLY A 114 17.91 -16.00 -5.01
N VAL A 115 18.09 -15.26 -6.12
CA VAL A 115 19.41 -14.99 -6.67
C VAL A 115 20.14 -13.99 -5.78
N PRO A 116 21.33 -14.31 -5.24
CA PRO A 116 22.09 -13.38 -4.42
C PRO A 116 22.51 -12.15 -5.22
N THR A 117 22.42 -10.99 -4.60
CA THR A 117 22.94 -9.74 -5.15
C THR A 117 24.10 -9.26 -4.29
N ALA A 118 25.19 -8.85 -4.94
CA ALA A 118 26.45 -8.52 -4.26
C ALA A 118 26.63 -7.02 -3.99
N CYS A 119 25.75 -6.16 -4.51
CA CYS A 119 25.88 -4.72 -4.28
C CYS A 119 25.43 -4.35 -2.86
N PRO A 120 26.15 -3.44 -2.18
CA PRO A 120 25.70 -2.93 -0.90
C PRO A 120 24.40 -2.12 -1.06
N PRO A 121 23.48 -2.18 -0.09
CA PRO A 121 22.34 -1.26 -0.01
C PRO A 121 22.79 0.20 0.15
N GLY A 122 22.03 1.14 -0.40
CA GLY A 122 22.32 2.57 -0.36
C GLY A 122 21.62 3.38 -1.46
N PRO A 123 21.91 4.68 -1.55
CA PRO A 123 21.40 5.54 -2.61
C PRO A 123 21.77 5.01 -4.00
N SER A 124 20.86 5.15 -4.96
CA SER A 124 21.10 4.89 -6.38
C SER A 124 20.64 6.08 -7.23
N ALA A 125 21.04 6.09 -8.49
CA ALA A 125 20.66 7.16 -9.41
C ALA A 125 19.13 7.27 -9.54
N ALA A 126 18.63 8.51 -9.52
CA ALA A 126 17.25 8.87 -9.80
C ALA A 126 17.20 9.57 -11.14
N GLU A 127 17.12 8.78 -12.21
CA GLU A 127 17.13 9.29 -13.57
C GLU A 127 15.77 9.08 -14.22
N ALA A 128 15.17 10.17 -14.68
CA ALA A 128 13.99 10.11 -15.53
C ALA A 128 14.41 9.56 -16.91
N PRO A 129 13.63 8.63 -17.51
CA PRO A 129 13.89 8.20 -18.87
C PRO A 129 13.84 9.42 -19.82
N PRO A 130 14.83 9.60 -20.71
CA PRO A 130 14.93 10.81 -21.55
C PRO A 130 13.70 11.00 -22.45
N ASN A 131 13.02 9.91 -22.80
CA ASN A 131 11.85 9.89 -23.68
C ASN A 131 10.52 9.87 -22.91
N MET A 132 10.53 10.16 -21.60
CA MET A 132 9.32 10.26 -20.76
C MET A 132 9.26 11.63 -20.05
N PRO A 133 8.92 12.72 -20.76
CA PRO A 133 8.95 14.07 -20.19
C PRO A 133 7.95 14.30 -19.03
N LYS A 134 6.94 13.44 -18.89
CA LYS A 134 5.98 13.43 -17.78
C LYS A 134 6.51 12.69 -16.54
N TYR A 135 7.66 12.03 -16.63
CA TYR A 135 8.26 11.28 -15.52
C TYR A 135 9.30 12.13 -14.80
N HIS A 136 9.13 12.35 -13.50
CA HIS A 136 10.04 13.11 -12.66
C HIS A 136 10.57 12.22 -11.54
N ALA A 137 11.84 11.83 -11.62
CA ALA A 137 12.50 11.05 -10.58
C ALA A 137 12.85 11.95 -9.37
N TYR A 138 12.68 11.45 -8.15
CA TYR A 138 13.07 12.15 -6.93
C TYR A 138 14.32 11.54 -6.30
N ASP A 139 14.27 10.25 -5.95
CA ASP A 139 15.40 9.50 -5.43
C ASP A 139 15.28 8.02 -5.79
N GLY A 140 16.38 7.29 -5.67
CA GLY A 140 16.49 5.86 -5.91
C GLY A 140 17.30 5.20 -4.81
N TRP A 141 16.97 3.95 -4.50
CA TRP A 141 17.62 3.16 -3.46
C TRP A 141 17.83 1.73 -3.93
N ASP A 142 18.97 1.18 -3.54
CA ASP A 142 19.25 -0.26 -3.55
C ASP A 142 19.18 -0.93 -4.94
N ALA A 143 19.42 -0.16 -6.02
CA ALA A 143 19.29 -0.61 -7.41
C ALA A 143 20.02 -1.93 -7.72
N GLY A 144 21.18 -2.16 -7.10
CA GLY A 144 22.00 -3.36 -7.29
C GLY A 144 21.67 -4.54 -6.37
N THR A 145 20.62 -4.43 -5.53
CA THR A 145 20.24 -5.43 -4.53
C THR A 145 19.01 -6.24 -4.96
N ASN A 146 18.51 -7.10 -4.07
CA ASN A 146 17.23 -7.78 -4.25
C ASN A 146 16.00 -6.92 -3.96
N ALA A 147 16.20 -5.69 -3.48
CA ALA A 147 15.15 -4.79 -3.01
C ALA A 147 15.21 -3.39 -3.64
N PRO A 148 15.42 -3.23 -4.97
CA PRO A 148 15.45 -1.91 -5.58
C PRO A 148 14.15 -1.15 -5.33
N SER A 149 14.27 0.13 -5.05
CA SER A 149 13.12 1.03 -4.92
C SER A 149 13.46 2.43 -5.43
N HIS A 150 12.44 3.17 -5.84
CA HIS A 150 12.60 4.57 -6.24
C HIS A 150 11.29 5.33 -6.06
N ASN A 151 11.42 6.64 -5.89
CA ASN A 151 10.33 7.57 -5.68
C ASN A 151 10.31 8.57 -6.83
N PHE A 152 9.12 8.84 -7.34
CA PHE A 152 8.95 9.61 -8.56
C PHE A 152 7.55 10.19 -8.62
N VAL A 153 7.28 10.89 -9.70
CA VAL A 153 5.92 11.14 -10.12
C VAL A 153 5.83 11.06 -11.63
N TYR A 154 4.83 10.34 -12.13
CA TYR A 154 4.40 10.47 -13.51
C TYR A 154 3.18 11.39 -13.53
N ASP A 155 3.25 12.47 -14.32
CA ASP A 155 2.16 13.44 -14.48
C ASP A 155 1.03 12.84 -15.34
N PHE A 156 0.24 11.95 -14.75
CA PHE A 156 -0.99 11.43 -15.35
C PHE A 156 -1.96 12.56 -15.64
N ASP A 157 -2.78 12.42 -16.69
CA ASP A 157 -3.74 13.46 -17.08
C ASP A 157 -4.81 13.68 -15.98
N VAL A 158 -5.15 12.61 -15.25
CA VAL A 158 -6.11 12.58 -14.16
C VAL A 158 -5.67 11.55 -13.11
N PHE A 159 -5.92 11.83 -11.83
CA PHE A 159 -5.99 10.83 -10.76
C PHE A 159 -7.38 10.86 -10.14
N ARG A 160 -8.04 9.71 -9.97
CA ARG A 160 -9.27 9.60 -9.18
C ARG A 160 -9.12 8.54 -8.11
N PHE A 161 -9.30 8.95 -6.86
CA PHE A 161 -9.26 8.08 -5.68
C PHE A 161 -10.68 7.63 -5.38
N PHE A 162 -11.00 6.41 -5.79
CA PHE A 162 -12.29 5.78 -5.54
C PHE A 162 -12.25 4.99 -4.24
N VAL A 163 -13.26 5.21 -3.41
CA VAL A 163 -13.43 4.52 -2.13
C VAL A 163 -14.73 3.73 -2.09
N ASN A 164 -14.68 2.55 -1.47
CA ASN A 164 -15.86 1.83 -1.03
C ASN A 164 -15.82 1.72 0.50
N ASP A 165 -16.67 2.50 1.15
CA ASP A 165 -16.73 2.64 2.60
C ASP A 165 -17.91 1.86 3.20
N SER A 166 -18.22 0.69 2.63
CA SER A 166 -19.29 -0.17 3.14
C SER A 166 -18.84 -1.06 4.31
N TRP A 167 -17.65 -0.81 4.86
CA TRP A 167 -17.10 -1.55 5.98
C TRP A 167 -17.70 -1.05 7.30
N GLN A 168 -17.90 -1.96 8.24
CA GLN A 168 -18.35 -1.65 9.59
C GLN A 168 -17.32 -2.14 10.59
N GLN A 169 -16.91 -1.25 11.49
CA GLN A 169 -16.11 -1.63 12.65
C GLN A 169 -17.00 -2.37 13.66
N VAL A 170 -16.70 -3.65 13.87
CA VAL A 170 -17.43 -4.53 14.81
C VAL A 170 -16.68 -4.77 16.12
N LEU A 171 -15.37 -4.52 16.14
CA LEU A 171 -14.53 -4.61 17.33
C LEU A 171 -13.29 -3.72 17.18
N GLY A 172 -12.96 -2.97 18.23
CA GLY A 172 -11.67 -2.30 18.43
C GLY A 172 -11.19 -2.51 19.87
N HIS A 173 -9.90 -2.74 20.05
CA HIS A 173 -9.30 -2.97 21.37
C HIS A 173 -7.86 -2.43 21.42
N ASP A 174 -7.37 -2.18 22.63
CA ASP A 174 -6.00 -1.76 22.85
C ASP A 174 -4.99 -2.92 22.79
N ALA A 175 -3.71 -2.62 23.00
CA ALA A 175 -2.62 -3.60 23.00
C ALA A 175 -2.69 -4.64 24.14
N ALA A 176 -3.53 -4.43 25.16
CA ALA A 176 -3.81 -5.38 26.22
C ALA A 176 -5.10 -6.19 25.98
N GLY A 177 -5.74 -6.01 24.81
CA GLY A 177 -7.00 -6.66 24.47
C GLY A 177 -8.22 -6.07 25.15
N ARG A 178 -8.10 -4.88 25.78
CA ARG A 178 -9.26 -4.21 26.38
C ARG A 178 -10.08 -3.57 25.27
N VAL A 179 -11.35 -3.94 25.21
CA VAL A 179 -12.28 -3.44 24.19
C VAL A 179 -12.50 -1.94 24.38
N GLU A 180 -12.31 -1.19 23.29
CA GLU A 180 -12.54 0.26 23.21
C GLU A 180 -13.83 0.56 22.43
N SER A 181 -14.22 -0.34 21.52
CA SER A 181 -15.45 -0.20 20.71
C SER A 181 -15.93 -1.56 20.19
N GLY A 182 -17.24 -1.65 19.94
CA GLY A 182 -17.87 -2.88 19.45
C GLY A 182 -17.80 -4.04 20.46
N ALA A 183 -17.92 -5.27 19.98
CA ALA A 183 -17.88 -6.46 20.81
C ALA A 183 -17.33 -7.67 20.05
N LEU A 184 -16.67 -8.58 20.80
CA LEU A 184 -16.21 -9.85 20.24
C LEU A 184 -17.37 -10.68 19.66
N ALA A 185 -18.57 -10.59 20.27
CA ALA A 185 -19.76 -11.28 19.77
C ALA A 185 -20.12 -10.82 18.34
N ASP A 186 -20.10 -9.51 18.08
CA ASP A 186 -20.40 -8.92 16.77
C ASP A 186 -19.37 -9.34 15.72
N LEU A 187 -18.08 -9.37 16.10
CA LEU A 187 -17.02 -9.90 15.23
C LEU A 187 -17.26 -11.37 14.88
N VAL A 188 -17.59 -12.19 15.88
CA VAL A 188 -17.84 -13.63 15.69
C VAL A 188 -19.09 -13.87 14.84
N GLU A 189 -20.15 -13.08 15.03
CA GLU A 189 -21.37 -13.13 14.22
C GLU A 189 -21.08 -12.76 12.76
N ALA A 190 -20.41 -11.62 12.51
CA ALA A 190 -20.05 -11.18 11.17
C ALA A 190 -19.16 -12.23 10.47
N PHE A 191 -18.12 -12.71 11.16
CA PHE A 191 -17.23 -13.76 10.67
C PHE A 191 -17.99 -15.05 10.33
N SER A 192 -18.81 -15.57 11.25
CA SER A 192 -19.53 -16.84 11.06
C SER A 192 -20.66 -16.74 10.03
N SER A 193 -21.12 -15.53 9.74
CA SER A 193 -22.06 -15.23 8.66
C SER A 193 -21.38 -15.10 7.28
N GLY A 194 -20.04 -15.25 7.21
CA GLY A 194 -19.29 -15.22 5.96
C GLY A 194 -18.88 -13.82 5.49
N CYS A 195 -18.93 -12.80 6.36
CA CYS A 195 -18.42 -11.48 6.01
C CYS A 195 -16.91 -11.52 5.80
N ALA A 196 -16.43 -10.76 4.80
CA ALA A 196 -15.01 -10.46 4.70
C ALA A 196 -14.55 -9.67 5.92
N LEU A 197 -13.30 -9.87 6.35
CA LEU A 197 -12.72 -9.16 7.48
C LEU A 197 -11.62 -8.23 7.00
N LYS A 198 -11.49 -7.08 7.66
CA LYS A 198 -10.40 -6.13 7.49
C LYS A 198 -9.85 -5.79 8.86
N ILE A 199 -8.54 -5.65 8.95
CA ILE A 199 -7.85 -5.30 10.18
C ILE A 199 -7.20 -3.92 10.01
N ALA A 200 -7.17 -3.17 11.10
CA ALA A 200 -6.47 -1.91 11.21
C ALA A 200 -5.51 -2.03 12.40
N VAL A 201 -4.23 -1.65 12.20
CA VAL A 201 -3.21 -1.75 13.23
C VAL A 201 -2.47 -0.42 13.36
N CYS A 202 -2.63 0.22 14.51
CA CYS A 202 -1.90 1.43 14.87
C CYS A 202 -0.42 1.12 15.17
N GLY A 203 0.49 1.99 14.74
CA GLY A 203 1.92 1.91 15.12
C GLY A 203 2.69 0.71 14.51
N LEU A 204 2.12 0.02 13.51
CA LEU A 204 2.71 -1.21 12.94
C LEU A 204 4.16 -1.04 12.44
N CYS A 205 4.53 0.18 12.04
CA CYS A 205 5.81 0.51 11.43
C CYS A 205 6.80 1.23 12.37
N ASP A 206 6.49 1.40 13.65
CA ASP A 206 7.32 2.19 14.60
C ASP A 206 8.77 1.71 14.72
N ARG A 207 9.05 0.42 14.44
CA ARG A 207 10.36 -0.21 14.62
C ARG A 207 11.07 -0.60 13.33
N ILE A 208 10.73 0.02 12.19
CA ILE A 208 11.31 -0.35 10.91
C ILE A 208 12.78 0.10 10.76
N LEU A 209 13.12 1.28 11.29
CA LEU A 209 14.50 1.79 11.39
C LEU A 209 14.82 2.16 12.84
N PRO A 210 16.11 2.13 13.26
CA PRO A 210 16.53 2.58 14.58
C PRO A 210 16.15 4.06 14.81
N GLU A 211 15.74 4.38 16.04
CA GLU A 211 15.22 5.69 16.44
C GLU A 211 16.24 6.82 16.21
N ALA A 212 15.94 7.69 15.25
CA ALA A 212 16.58 9.00 15.09
C ALA A 212 15.56 10.16 15.13
N GLU A 213 14.28 9.86 14.93
CA GLU A 213 13.19 10.84 14.88
C GLU A 213 11.95 10.29 15.60
N PRO A 214 11.11 11.16 16.19
CA PRO A 214 9.83 10.73 16.78
C PRO A 214 8.95 10.06 15.72
N GLY A 215 8.32 8.94 16.08
CA GLY A 215 7.40 8.21 15.20
C GLY A 215 6.20 9.08 14.79
N LEU A 216 5.78 8.97 13.54
CA LEU A 216 4.55 9.58 13.05
C LEU A 216 3.37 8.65 13.37
N ALA A 217 2.31 9.18 14.00
CA ALA A 217 1.10 8.42 14.24
C ALA A 217 0.54 7.88 12.92
N HIS A 218 0.25 6.58 12.88
CA HIS A 218 -0.23 5.93 11.68
C HIS A 218 -1.04 4.68 11.99
N GLU A 219 -1.97 4.39 11.10
CA GLU A 219 -2.76 3.17 11.08
C GLU A 219 -2.58 2.50 9.70
N VAL A 220 -2.33 1.19 9.72
CA VAL A 220 -2.22 0.36 8.51
C VAL A 220 -3.43 -0.54 8.43
N LEU A 221 -4.17 -0.43 7.33
CA LEU A 221 -5.37 -1.21 7.07
C LEU A 221 -5.12 -2.21 5.95
N VAL A 222 -5.52 -3.46 6.19
CA VAL A 222 -5.35 -4.56 5.23
C VAL A 222 -6.46 -5.59 5.43
N GLN A 223 -6.93 -6.19 4.33
CA GLN A 223 -7.90 -7.27 4.41
C GLN A 223 -7.31 -8.48 5.17
N ALA A 224 -8.14 -9.18 5.92
CA ALA A 224 -7.81 -10.45 6.53
C ALA A 224 -8.28 -11.63 5.66
N GLY A 225 -7.50 -12.70 5.68
CA GLY A 225 -7.81 -13.98 5.07
C GLY A 225 -8.43 -14.94 6.09
N PRO A 226 -7.73 -15.98 6.54
CA PRO A 226 -8.30 -16.99 7.43
C PRO A 226 -8.57 -16.43 8.84
N GLY A 227 -9.75 -16.73 9.38
CA GLY A 227 -10.14 -16.43 10.76
C GLY A 227 -10.37 -17.72 11.56
N TYR A 228 -10.04 -17.69 12.85
CA TYR A 228 -10.19 -18.81 13.77
C TYR A 228 -10.80 -18.30 15.08
N TYR A 229 -11.89 -18.92 15.51
CA TYR A 229 -12.53 -18.58 16.78
C TYR A 229 -12.48 -19.77 17.75
N TYR A 230 -11.79 -19.57 18.87
CA TYR A 230 -11.74 -20.52 19.97
C TYR A 230 -12.97 -20.29 20.86
N THR A 231 -13.95 -21.20 20.76
CA THR A 231 -15.28 -21.02 21.36
C THR A 231 -15.29 -21.10 22.89
N GLU A 232 -14.38 -21.84 23.49
CA GLU A 232 -14.25 -21.96 24.96
C GLU A 232 -13.51 -20.75 25.55
N SER A 233 -12.32 -20.44 25.03
CA SER A 233 -11.49 -19.34 25.53
C SER A 233 -11.92 -17.95 25.04
N LYS A 234 -12.90 -17.87 24.13
CA LYS A 234 -13.39 -16.62 23.52
C LYS A 234 -12.26 -15.80 22.91
N LEU A 235 -11.41 -16.45 22.13
CA LEU A 235 -10.28 -15.82 21.45
C LEU A 235 -10.46 -15.92 19.94
N PHE A 236 -10.43 -14.79 19.25
CA PHE A 236 -10.46 -14.74 17.80
C PHE A 236 -9.06 -14.42 17.25
N VAL A 237 -8.67 -15.12 16.19
CA VAL A 237 -7.37 -15.00 15.53
C VAL A 237 -7.59 -14.81 14.03
N ALA A 238 -6.89 -13.88 13.40
CA ALA A 238 -6.93 -13.70 11.94
C ALA A 238 -5.53 -13.59 11.33
N GLY A 239 -5.37 -14.17 10.13
CA GLY A 239 -4.22 -13.92 9.26
C GLY A 239 -4.53 -12.81 8.27
N SER A 240 -3.60 -11.88 8.03
CA SER A 240 -3.79 -10.83 7.02
C SER A 240 -3.53 -11.32 5.59
N HIS A 241 -4.01 -10.59 4.59
CA HIS A 241 -3.37 -10.53 3.27
C HIS A 241 -1.95 -9.94 3.39
N PRO A 242 -1.10 -10.02 2.35
CA PRO A 242 0.25 -9.46 2.44
C PRO A 242 0.22 -7.96 2.79
N VAL A 243 1.02 -7.59 3.78
CA VAL A 243 1.23 -6.21 4.23
C VAL A 243 2.62 -5.74 3.83
N ILE A 244 2.72 -4.50 3.38
CA ILE A 244 3.98 -3.83 3.10
C ILE A 244 4.13 -2.75 4.17
N ARG A 245 5.17 -2.85 5.00
CA ARG A 245 5.51 -1.81 5.96
C ARG A 245 6.46 -0.84 5.29
N VAL A 246 6.19 0.45 5.41
CA VAL A 246 7.05 1.53 4.95
C VAL A 246 7.19 2.51 6.08
N LYS A 247 8.39 3.06 6.28
CA LYS A 247 8.65 4.06 7.31
C LYS A 247 7.63 5.21 7.17
N PRO A 248 6.82 5.48 8.20
CA PRO A 248 5.83 6.55 8.19
C PRO A 248 6.50 7.91 7.96
N ARG A 249 6.04 8.62 6.92
CA ARG A 249 6.38 10.02 6.62
C ARG A 249 5.34 10.59 5.66
N ILE A 250 5.25 11.91 5.58
CA ILE A 250 4.36 12.62 4.66
C ILE A 250 5.20 13.48 3.71
N PRO A 251 5.17 13.26 2.38
CA PRO A 251 4.57 12.10 1.71
C PRO A 251 5.32 10.80 2.03
N MET A 252 4.63 9.66 1.91
CA MET A 252 5.23 8.34 2.03
C MET A 252 6.17 8.07 0.85
N SER A 253 7.31 7.44 1.13
CA SER A 253 8.34 7.12 0.15
C SER A 253 9.14 5.89 0.58
N TYR A 254 9.67 5.14 -0.38
CA TYR A 254 10.61 4.05 -0.10
C TYR A 254 12.00 4.59 0.17
N GLN A 255 12.75 3.94 1.04
CA GLN A 255 14.15 4.27 1.36
C GLN A 255 14.92 2.99 1.67
N ASN A 256 16.25 3.06 1.61
CA ASN A 256 17.12 1.96 2.04
C ASN A 256 16.75 1.50 3.46
N ARG A 257 16.42 0.20 3.60
CA ARG A 257 15.95 -0.47 4.84
C ARG A 257 14.71 0.15 5.49
N GLY A 258 14.07 1.12 4.84
CA GLY A 258 12.87 1.80 5.33
C GLY A 258 11.58 1.09 4.98
N TRP A 259 11.64 -0.17 4.52
CA TRP A 259 10.47 -0.97 4.18
C TRP A 259 10.76 -2.47 4.30
N ASP A 260 9.72 -3.25 4.56
CA ASP A 260 9.69 -4.72 4.47
C ASP A 260 8.27 -5.19 4.11
N PHE A 261 8.08 -6.50 3.89
CA PHE A 261 6.77 -7.05 3.57
C PHE A 261 6.54 -8.39 4.25
N GLY A 262 5.29 -8.79 4.42
CA GLY A 262 4.99 -10.02 5.14
C GLY A 262 3.51 -10.20 5.45
N TRP A 263 3.23 -10.92 6.54
CA TRP A 263 1.86 -11.23 6.98
C TRP A 263 1.72 -11.00 8.47
N LEU A 264 0.51 -10.61 8.88
CA LEU A 264 0.14 -10.47 10.27
C LEU A 264 -0.67 -11.68 10.71
N MET A 265 -0.42 -12.13 11.94
CA MET A 265 -1.39 -12.87 12.73
C MET A 265 -1.81 -11.96 13.87
N VAL A 266 -3.09 -11.62 13.94
CA VAL A 266 -3.67 -10.73 14.96
C VAL A 266 -4.67 -11.49 15.82
N ARG A 267 -4.78 -11.06 17.08
CA ARG A 267 -5.67 -11.65 18.07
C ARG A 267 -6.45 -10.58 18.83
N THR A 268 -7.65 -10.95 19.28
CA THR A 268 -8.54 -10.05 20.03
C THR A 268 -8.08 -9.74 21.45
N ASP A 269 -6.98 -10.35 21.91
CA ASP A 269 -6.34 -10.04 23.19
C ASP A 269 -5.14 -9.09 23.05
N GLY A 270 -5.06 -8.36 21.93
CA GLY A 270 -4.00 -7.38 21.68
C GLY A 270 -2.72 -7.95 21.07
N HIS A 271 -2.62 -9.28 20.92
CA HIS A 271 -1.42 -9.89 20.38
C HIS A 271 -1.32 -9.77 18.85
N VAL A 272 -0.19 -9.28 18.37
CA VAL A 272 0.14 -9.16 16.94
C VAL A 272 1.50 -9.80 16.67
N VAL A 273 1.53 -10.76 15.74
CA VAL A 273 2.76 -11.36 15.22
C VAL A 273 2.94 -10.91 13.78
N TYR A 274 4.12 -10.40 13.47
CA TYR A 274 4.50 -10.09 12.11
C TYR A 274 5.49 -11.13 11.58
N ARG A 275 5.06 -11.91 10.60
CA ARG A 275 5.96 -12.74 9.80
C ARG A 275 6.61 -11.86 8.75
N ARG A 276 7.72 -11.22 9.13
CA ARG A 276 8.56 -10.42 8.25
C ARG A 276 9.21 -11.29 7.19
N CYS A 277 9.20 -10.82 5.95
CA CYS A 277 10.10 -11.22 4.89
C CYS A 277 11.05 -10.04 4.64
N ASP A 278 12.33 -10.25 4.87
CA ASP A 278 13.34 -9.24 4.55
C ASP A 278 13.51 -9.16 3.02
N PRO A 279 13.28 -8.00 2.37
CA PRO A 279 13.31 -7.91 0.92
C PRO A 279 14.71 -8.10 0.32
N TYR A 280 15.78 -7.98 1.11
CA TYR A 280 17.15 -8.16 0.65
C TYR A 280 17.55 -9.64 0.64
N THR A 281 17.05 -10.44 1.58
CA THR A 281 17.44 -11.85 1.78
C THR A 281 16.33 -12.84 1.47
N LEU A 282 15.07 -12.40 1.38
CA LEU A 282 13.86 -13.21 1.26
C LEU A 282 13.64 -14.20 2.42
N THR A 283 14.21 -13.90 3.58
CA THR A 283 14.08 -14.70 4.82
C THR A 283 13.12 -14.08 5.79
#